data_AF-A0A840W5E3-F1
#
_entry.id   AF-A0A840W5E3-F1
#
_cell.length_a   1.000
_cell.length_b   1.000
_cell.length_c   1.000
_cell.angle_alpha   90.00
_cell.angle_beta   90.00
_cell.angle_gamma   90.00
#
_symmetry.space_group_name_H-M   'P 1'
#
loop_
_entity.id
_entity.type
_entity.pdbx_description
1 polymer ?
#
loop_
_entity_poly.entity_id
_entity_poly.type
_entity_poly.pdbx_seq_one_letter_code
_entity_poly.pdbx_strand_id
1 'polypeptide(L)'
;MPPILPPRDGFLFLDREKFAASFAGDLPAEQAAFMADSQVPWGLEALSGEITEPAWRTKPSWYLVATDDRMIPPPAQRVMSERAGSTVVESPGSHAVYVSQPGAVAAIIHEAATALK
;
A
#
# COMPACT_ATOMS: atom_id res chain seq x y z
N MET A 1 -11.88 8.30 0.67
CA MET A 1 -11.47 8.36 -0.74
C MET A 1 -10.08 8.95 -0.80
N PRO A 2 -9.13 8.32 -1.49
CA PRO A 2 -7.80 8.88 -1.74
C PRO A 2 -7.85 10.32 -2.26
N PRO A 3 -7.02 11.25 -1.76
CA PRO A 3 -7.03 12.64 -2.19
C PRO A 3 -6.22 12.82 -3.47
N ILE A 4 -6.57 12.08 -4.54
CA ILE A 4 -5.88 12.13 -5.83
C ILE A 4 -6.29 13.40 -6.58
N LEU A 5 -5.30 14.17 -7.04
CA LEU A 5 -5.51 15.36 -7.89
C LEU A 5 -5.84 14.96 -9.33
N PRO A 6 -6.51 15.83 -10.11
CA PRO A 6 -6.68 15.62 -11.55
C PRO A 6 -5.34 15.34 -12.24
N PRO A 7 -5.28 14.40 -13.20
CA PRO A 7 -4.04 14.08 -13.88
C PRO A 7 -3.41 15.30 -14.57
N ARG A 8 -2.08 15.37 -14.55
CA ARG A 8 -1.30 16.36 -15.33
C ARG A 8 -0.28 15.59 -16.17
N ASP A 9 -0.29 15.80 -17.48
CA ASP A 9 0.61 15.14 -18.43
C ASP A 9 0.64 13.60 -18.31
N GLY A 10 -0.51 12.99 -17.99
CA GLY A 10 -0.64 11.54 -17.82
C GLY A 10 -0.23 11.01 -16.44
N PHE A 11 0.09 11.89 -15.49
CA PHE A 11 0.55 11.53 -14.15
C PHE A 11 -0.43 11.95 -13.05
N LEU A 12 -0.44 11.18 -11.98
CA LEU A 12 -1.25 11.37 -10.78
C LEU A 12 -0.37 11.73 -9.58
N PHE A 13 -0.93 12.57 -8.71
CA PHE A 13 -0.37 12.94 -7.41
C PHE A 13 -1.46 12.92 -6.35
N LEU A 14 -1.07 12.74 -5.10
CA LEU A 14 -1.94 13.08 -3.98
C LEU A 14 -1.83 14.57 -3.66
N ASP A 15 -2.97 15.15 -3.30
CA ASP A 15 -3.05 16.47 -2.71
C ASP A 15 -2.16 16.50 -1.47
N ARG A 16 -1.11 17.33 -1.55
CA ARG A 16 -0.09 17.47 -0.51
C ARG A 16 -0.69 17.76 0.86
N GLU A 17 -1.72 18.60 0.93
CA GLU A 17 -2.33 19.01 2.20
C GLU A 17 -3.13 17.87 2.85
N LYS A 18 -3.62 16.94 2.03
CA LYS A 18 -4.41 15.79 2.49
C LYS A 18 -3.59 14.50 2.59
N PHE A 19 -2.33 14.52 2.16
CA PHE A 19 -1.43 13.37 2.13
C PHE A 19 -1.29 12.74 3.51
N ALA A 20 -0.92 13.53 4.52
CA ALA A 20 -0.67 13.02 5.87
C ALA A 20 -1.88 12.25 6.43
N ALA A 21 -3.07 12.85 6.36
CA ALA A 21 -4.29 12.24 6.91
C ALA A 21 -4.74 10.97 6.18
N SER A 22 -4.31 10.76 4.93
CA SER A 22 -4.78 9.67 4.07
C SER A 22 -3.75 8.56 3.91
N PHE A 23 -2.49 8.92 3.65
CA PHE A 23 -1.40 8.01 3.34
C PHE A 23 -0.51 7.70 4.55
N ALA A 24 -0.26 8.70 5.41
CA ALA A 24 0.77 8.63 6.46
C ALA A 24 0.21 9.01 7.85
N GLY A 25 -1.04 8.59 8.14
CA GLY A 25 -1.83 9.11 9.26
C GLY A 25 -1.30 8.79 10.66
N ASP A 26 -0.32 7.90 10.75
CA ASP A 26 0.32 7.41 11.97
C ASP A 26 1.81 7.79 12.06
N LEU A 27 2.31 8.66 11.17
CA LEU A 27 3.67 9.18 11.22
C LEU A 27 3.74 10.55 11.92
N PRO A 28 4.90 10.91 12.51
CA PRO A 28 5.16 12.27 12.96
C PRO A 28 4.95 13.30 11.83
N ALA A 29 4.41 14.46 12.17
CA ALA A 29 4.00 15.47 11.20
C ALA A 29 5.13 15.87 10.23
N GLU A 30 6.36 16.05 10.73
CA GLU A 30 7.52 16.41 9.88
C GLU A 30 7.85 15.30 8.87
N GLN A 31 7.74 14.03 9.29
CA GLN A 31 8.00 12.90 8.41
C GLN A 31 6.91 12.75 7.35
N ALA A 32 5.63 12.90 7.74
CA ALA A 32 4.52 12.89 6.81
C ALA A 32 4.59 14.05 5.81
N ALA A 33 5.02 15.24 6.24
CA ALA A 33 5.24 16.40 5.38
C ALA A 33 6.38 16.15 4.38
N PHE A 34 7.52 15.62 4.85
CA PHE A 34 8.62 15.23 3.96
C PHE A 34 8.18 14.20 2.92
N MET A 35 7.40 13.18 3.32
CA MET A 35 6.87 12.18 2.39
C MET A 35 5.89 12.78 1.37
N ALA A 36 5.08 13.75 1.78
CA ALA A 36 4.18 14.47 0.88
C ALA A 36 4.95 15.28 -0.18
N ASP A 37 6.09 15.85 0.20
CA ASP A 37 7.01 16.58 -0.68
C ASP A 37 7.83 15.66 -1.59
N SER A 38 8.15 14.44 -1.13
CA SER A 38 8.95 13.47 -1.87
C SER A 38 8.13 12.57 -2.80
N GLN A 39 6.85 12.88 -3.05
CA GLN A 39 6.00 12.09 -3.94
C GLN A 39 6.62 12.01 -5.34
N VAL A 40 6.67 10.79 -5.88
CA VAL A 40 6.96 10.55 -7.29
C VAL A 40 5.62 10.31 -8.00
N PRO A 41 5.33 11.02 -9.11
CA PRO A 41 4.09 10.80 -9.83
C PRO A 41 3.98 9.37 -10.35
N TRP A 42 2.78 8.79 -10.32
CA TRP A 42 2.50 7.52 -11.00
C TRP A 42 1.64 7.76 -12.24
N GLY A 43 1.82 6.93 -13.27
CA GLY A 43 1.08 7.05 -14.53
C GLY A 43 -0.40 6.70 -14.36
N LEU A 44 -1.28 7.46 -15.01
CA LEU A 44 -2.71 7.22 -15.04
C LEU A 44 -3.05 5.82 -15.59
N GLU A 45 -2.29 5.37 -16.59
CA GLU A 45 -2.46 4.07 -17.23
C GLU A 45 -2.22 2.88 -16.27
N ALA A 46 -1.50 3.09 -15.16
CA ALA A 46 -1.29 2.06 -14.15
C ALA A 46 -2.60 1.58 -13.50
N LEU A 47 -3.65 2.41 -13.51
CA LEU A 47 -4.96 2.06 -12.98
C LEU A 47 -5.76 1.11 -13.90
N SER A 48 -5.44 1.10 -15.20
CA SER A 48 -6.14 0.32 -16.23
C SER A 48 -5.30 -0.80 -16.82
N GLY A 49 -4.10 -1.04 -16.29
CA GLY A 49 -3.23 -2.11 -16.75
C GLY A 49 -3.89 -3.47 -16.63
N GLU A 50 -4.05 -4.18 -17.74
CA GLU A 50 -4.57 -5.55 -17.74
C GLU A 50 -3.49 -6.53 -17.29
N ILE A 51 -3.79 -7.32 -16.27
CA ILE A 51 -2.91 -8.40 -15.80
C ILE A 51 -3.45 -9.73 -16.35
N THR A 52 -2.74 -10.32 -17.32
CA THR A 52 -3.12 -11.59 -17.95
C THR A 52 -2.66 -12.81 -17.14
N GLU A 53 -1.45 -12.75 -16.57
CA GLU A 53 -0.84 -13.83 -15.78
C GLU A 53 -0.52 -13.36 -14.36
N PRO A 54 -1.53 -13.29 -13.46
CA PRO A 54 -1.29 -12.88 -12.08
C PRO A 54 -0.42 -13.91 -11.34
N ALA A 55 0.75 -13.48 -10.88
CA ALA A 55 1.75 -14.35 -10.25
C ALA A 55 1.23 -15.14 -9.02
N TRP A 56 0.28 -14.59 -8.27
CA TRP A 56 -0.32 -15.24 -7.10
C TRP A 56 -1.13 -16.51 -7.43
N ARG A 57 -1.38 -16.80 -8.71
CA ARG A 57 -2.00 -18.08 -9.14
C ARG A 57 -1.03 -19.26 -9.13
N THR A 58 0.28 -19.00 -9.22
CA THR A 58 1.29 -20.07 -9.34
C THR A 58 2.41 -19.95 -8.31
N LYS A 59 2.55 -18.79 -7.66
CA LYS A 59 3.50 -18.55 -6.58
C LYS A 59 2.78 -18.38 -5.24
N PRO A 60 3.36 -18.89 -4.14
CA PRO A 60 2.88 -18.59 -2.80
C PRO A 60 2.83 -17.07 -2.57
N SER A 61 1.81 -16.62 -1.83
CA SER A 61 1.47 -15.20 -1.68
C SER A 61 1.32 -14.84 -0.20
N TRP A 62 1.84 -13.68 0.19
CA TRP A 62 1.70 -13.10 1.53
C TRP A 62 1.12 -11.69 1.41
N TYR A 63 0.29 -11.32 2.37
CA TYR A 63 -0.35 -10.01 2.39
C TYR A 63 -0.35 -9.44 3.81
N LEU A 64 0.09 -8.19 3.96
CA LEU A 64 -0.02 -7.43 5.20
C LEU A 64 -1.18 -6.45 5.08
N VAL A 65 -2.25 -6.65 5.85
CA VAL A 65 -3.36 -5.70 5.94
C VAL A 65 -2.99 -4.59 6.92
N ALA A 66 -2.95 -3.34 6.43
CA ALA A 66 -2.80 -2.16 7.27
C ALA A 66 -4.19 -1.69 7.73
N THR A 67 -4.50 -1.81 9.02
CA THR A 67 -5.89 -1.69 9.51
C THR A 67 -6.42 -0.27 9.56
N ASP A 68 -5.55 0.75 9.47
CA ASP A 68 -5.91 2.17 9.48
C ASP A 68 -5.68 2.86 8.12
N ASP A 69 -5.47 2.07 7.06
CA ASP A 69 -5.28 2.55 5.70
C ASP A 69 -6.53 3.28 5.18
N ARG A 70 -6.35 4.54 4.76
CA ARG A 70 -7.39 5.40 4.18
C ARG A 70 -7.25 5.60 2.67
N MET A 71 -6.22 5.03 2.07
CA MET A 71 -6.01 4.91 0.64
C MET A 71 -6.73 3.67 0.10
N ILE A 72 -6.47 2.51 0.70
CA ILE A 72 -7.13 1.24 0.37
C ILE A 72 -7.86 0.75 1.62
N PRO A 73 -9.20 0.82 1.67
CA PRO A 73 -9.94 0.40 2.86
C PRO A 73 -9.62 -1.05 3.25
N PRO A 74 -9.42 -1.36 4.55
CA PRO A 74 -9.08 -2.72 5.01
C PRO A 74 -10.05 -3.82 4.52
N PRO A 75 -11.38 -3.60 4.42
CA PRO A 75 -12.28 -4.58 3.82
C PRO A 75 -11.91 -4.94 2.37
N ALA A 76 -11.47 -3.95 1.57
CA ALA A 76 -11.02 -4.20 0.20
C ALA A 76 -9.69 -4.95 0.18
N GLN A 77 -8.77 -4.64 1.10
CA GLN A 77 -7.52 -5.38 1.27
C GLN A 77 -7.78 -6.87 1.56
N ARG A 78 -8.70 -7.17 2.48
CA ARG A 78 -9.08 -8.56 2.80
C ARG A 78 -9.67 -9.30 1.61
N VAL A 79 -10.54 -8.66 0.82
CA VAL A 79 -11.06 -9.25 -0.42
C VAL A 79 -9.93 -9.52 -1.42
N MET A 80 -8.97 -8.61 -1.55
CA MET A 80 -7.82 -8.80 -2.44
C MET A 80 -6.92 -9.95 -1.98
N SER A 81 -6.62 -10.06 -0.69
CA SER A 81 -5.79 -11.12 -0.13
C SER A 81 -6.48 -12.49 -0.20
N GLU A 82 -7.80 -12.54 0.05
CA GLU A 82 -8.61 -13.76 -0.09
C GLU A 82 -8.62 -14.23 -1.55
N ARG A 83 -8.89 -13.33 -2.51
CA ARG A 83 -8.84 -13.65 -3.94
C ARG A 83 -7.49 -14.19 -4.37
N ALA A 84 -6.41 -13.70 -3.77
CA ALA A 84 -5.04 -14.13 -4.05
C ALA A 84 -4.64 -15.41 -3.29
N GLY A 85 -5.48 -15.95 -2.39
CA GLY A 85 -5.15 -17.10 -1.55
C GLY A 85 -3.93 -16.86 -0.65
N SER A 86 -3.74 -15.62 -0.20
CA SER A 86 -2.52 -15.22 0.52
C SER A 86 -2.51 -15.69 1.97
N THR A 87 -1.33 -15.95 2.53
CA THR A 87 -1.11 -15.93 3.98
C THR A 87 -1.23 -14.48 4.45
N VAL A 88 -2.16 -14.22 5.37
CA VAL A 88 -2.49 -12.84 5.80
C VAL A 88 -1.98 -12.57 7.21
N VAL A 89 -1.31 -11.42 7.37
CA VAL A 89 -1.04 -10.80 8.66
C VAL A 89 -1.75 -9.45 8.69
N GLU A 90 -2.26 -9.03 9.84
CA GLU A 90 -2.80 -7.67 10.02
C GLU A 90 -1.95 -6.89 11.02
N SER A 91 -1.78 -5.60 10.78
CA SER A 91 -1.06 -4.70 11.68
C SER A 91 -1.75 -3.32 11.74
N PRO A 92 -1.80 -2.67 12.91
CA PRO A 92 -2.20 -1.27 13.02
C PRO A 92 -1.34 -0.40 12.11
N GLY A 93 -1.93 0.60 11.47
CA GLY A 93 -1.16 1.60 10.73
C GLY A 93 -1.77 2.05 9.41
N SER A 94 -1.22 3.16 8.92
CA SER A 94 -1.67 3.81 7.70
C SER A 94 -1.16 3.12 6.43
N HIS A 95 -1.43 3.72 5.26
CA HIS A 95 -0.90 3.22 3.99
C HIS A 95 0.64 3.21 3.95
N ALA A 96 1.28 4.09 4.72
CA ALA A 96 2.72 4.13 4.95
C ALA A 96 3.20 3.10 5.99
N VAL A 97 2.53 1.95 6.14
CA VAL A 97 2.85 0.90 7.13
C VAL A 97 4.31 0.43 7.09
N TYR A 98 4.96 0.53 5.94
CA TYR A 98 6.39 0.22 5.78
C TYR A 98 7.33 1.21 6.47
N VAL A 99 6.86 2.43 6.75
CA VAL A 99 7.58 3.44 7.54
C VAL A 99 7.12 3.41 8.99
N SER A 100 5.82 3.29 9.25
CA SER A 100 5.27 3.39 10.60
C SER A 100 5.42 2.09 11.41
N GLN A 101 5.32 0.93 10.75
CA GLN A 101 5.47 -0.40 11.35
C GLN A 101 6.53 -1.26 10.61
N PRO A 102 7.79 -0.80 10.51
CA PRO A 102 8.82 -1.50 9.74
C PRO A 102 9.09 -2.91 10.25
N GLY A 103 8.89 -3.17 11.56
CA GLY A 103 9.03 -4.50 12.14
C GLY A 103 8.00 -5.50 11.63
N ALA A 104 6.73 -5.10 11.50
CA ALA A 104 5.67 -5.97 10.96
C ALA A 104 5.93 -6.30 9.49
N VAL A 105 6.38 -5.31 8.70
CA VAL A 105 6.76 -5.50 7.30
C VAL A 105 7.97 -6.41 7.15
N ALA A 106 9.02 -6.20 7.95
CA ALA A 106 10.21 -7.05 7.91
C ALA A 106 9.89 -8.51 8.29
N ALA A 107 9.01 -8.72 9.28
CA ALA A 107 8.62 -10.05 9.73
C ALA A 107 7.90 -10.86 8.62
N ILE A 108 6.90 -10.27 7.94
CA ILE A 108 6.18 -10.98 6.87
C ILE A 108 7.07 -11.25 5.65
N ILE A 109 8.00 -10.35 5.33
CA ILE A 109 8.99 -10.58 4.27
C ILE A 109 9.91 -11.76 4.64
N HIS A 110 10.40 -11.79 5.89
CA HIS A 110 11.25 -12.87 6.38
C HIS A 110 10.54 -14.23 6.34
N GLU A 111 9.27 -14.27 6.77
CA GLU A 111 8.43 -15.46 6.69
C GLU A 111 8.30 -15.94 5.23
N ALA A 112 7.91 -15.05 4.33
CA ALA A 112 7.77 -15.37 2.90
C ALA A 112 9.08 -15.90 2.29
N ALA A 113 10.22 -15.29 2.65
CA ALA A 113 11.53 -15.67 2.13
C ALA A 113 12.03 -17.03 2.64
N THR A 114 11.57 -17.48 3.81
CA THR A 114 12.01 -18.72 4.44
C THR A 114 11.02 -19.88 4.32
N ALA A 115 9.78 -19.59 3.90
CA ALA A 115 8.73 -20.60 3.71
C ALA A 115 8.97 -21.51 2.48
N LEU A 116 9.79 -21.07 1.53
CA LEU A 116 10.08 -21.81 0.29
C LEU A 116 11.48 -22.42 0.41
N LYS A 117 11.54 -23.75 0.50
CA LYS A 117 12.77 -24.55 0.46
C LYS A 117 13.00 -25.10 -0.94
#